data_AF-H2ZWK4-F1
#
_entry.id   AF-H2ZWK4-F1
#
_cell.length_a   1.000
_cell.length_b   1.000
_cell.length_c   1.000
_cell.angle_alpha   90.00
_cell.angle_beta   90.00
_cell.angle_gamma   90.00
#
_symmetry.space_group_name_H-M   'P 1'
#
loop_
_entity.id
_entity.type
_entity.pdbx_description
1 polymer ?
#
loop_
_entity_poly.entity_id
_entity_poly.type
_entity_poly.pdbx_seq_one_letter_code
_entity_poly.pdbx_strand_id
1 'polypeptide(L)'
;DHSENSLGAAVTLAHELGHNFGMNHDTPERSCNCRASSDKGGCIMTPSTGYPFPTIFSSCSKKDLDISLGKGIGMCLFNVPEVKECMNPCCNASTCTLKLGAVCAHGLCCEDCKLKPAGTPCRDSSNSCDLPEFCTGANPHCPANVYLHDGHPCYGVDGYCHNGMCQTHEQQCITLWGQGAKPAPGICFERVNSAGDPYGNCGKDSKGLFTKCETRDAKCGKIQCQGGANRPVIGTNAVSIETNIPLQAGGKILCRGTHVYLGDDMPDPGLVLAGTKCGDGKICLNRQCQNVSVFGVHECENKCHKRGVCNNNKNCHCQADWAPPFCEKPGFGGSVDSGPIRLADNSSVTVGIVVTILSLIIAGLIICFKRKTIIRLISGHKKTTIEKL
;
A
#
# COMPACT_ATOMS: atom_id res chain seq x y z
N ASP A 1 -15.24 -9.72 -24.13
CA ASP A 1 -14.53 -11.00 -24.24
C ASP A 1 -15.35 -12.04 -23.50
N HIS A 2 -15.91 -13.03 -24.21
CA HIS A 2 -16.86 -14.01 -23.66
C HIS A 2 -16.58 -15.42 -24.23
N SER A 3 -15.32 -15.86 -24.14
CA SER A 3 -15.00 -17.27 -24.44
C SER A 3 -15.53 -18.16 -23.31
N GLU A 4 -16.55 -18.96 -23.58
CA GLU A 4 -17.03 -20.04 -22.69
C GLU A 4 -15.97 -21.14 -22.46
N ASN A 5 -14.92 -21.17 -23.28
CA ASN A 5 -13.80 -22.09 -23.14
C ASN A 5 -12.69 -21.48 -22.27
N SER A 6 -12.35 -22.14 -21.16
CA SER A 6 -11.29 -21.72 -20.23
C SER A 6 -9.92 -21.59 -20.89
N LEU A 7 -9.62 -22.41 -21.91
CA LEU A 7 -8.38 -22.29 -22.66
C LEU A 7 -8.36 -21.02 -23.51
N GLY A 8 -9.49 -20.65 -24.12
CA GLY A 8 -9.62 -19.40 -24.86
C GLY A 8 -9.42 -18.19 -23.96
N ALA A 9 -10.06 -18.18 -22.78
CA ALA A 9 -9.87 -17.12 -21.79
C ALA A 9 -8.42 -17.05 -21.28
N ALA A 10 -7.77 -18.20 -21.05
CA ALA A 10 -6.36 -18.25 -20.63
C ALA A 10 -5.41 -17.71 -21.71
N VAL A 11 -5.71 -17.96 -23.00
CA VAL A 11 -4.93 -17.41 -24.11
C VAL A 11 -5.13 -15.91 -24.24
N THR A 12 -6.35 -15.39 -24.11
CA THR A 12 -6.57 -13.94 -24.08
C THR A 12 -5.80 -13.32 -22.91
N LEU A 13 -5.90 -13.89 -21.70
CA LEU A 13 -5.14 -13.41 -20.56
C LEU A 13 -3.63 -13.43 -20.82
N ALA A 14 -3.09 -14.50 -21.41
CA ALA A 14 -1.68 -14.60 -21.75
C ALA A 14 -1.26 -13.56 -22.82
N HIS A 15 -2.12 -13.26 -23.79
CA HIS A 15 -1.93 -12.23 -24.79
C HIS A 15 -1.85 -10.83 -24.15
N GLU A 16 -2.83 -10.49 -23.33
CA GLU A 16 -2.88 -9.18 -22.65
C GLU A 16 -1.76 -9.02 -21.62
N LEU A 17 -1.40 -10.06 -20.88
CA LEU A 17 -0.22 -10.06 -20.02
C LEU A 17 1.08 -9.91 -20.83
N GLY A 18 1.13 -10.49 -22.03
CA GLY A 18 2.23 -10.27 -22.97
C GLY A 18 2.44 -8.80 -23.29
N HIS A 19 1.36 -8.05 -23.54
CA HIS A 19 1.42 -6.59 -23.73
C HIS A 19 1.93 -5.86 -22.49
N ASN A 20 1.50 -6.25 -21.28
CA ASN A 20 2.04 -5.69 -20.03
C ASN A 20 3.55 -5.92 -19.87
N PHE A 21 4.07 -7.02 -20.42
CA PHE A 21 5.51 -7.33 -20.45
C PHE A 21 6.24 -6.78 -21.69
N GLY A 22 5.59 -5.89 -22.45
CA GLY A 22 6.19 -5.20 -23.60
C GLY A 22 6.30 -6.02 -24.88
N MET A 23 5.59 -7.14 -24.98
CA MET A 23 5.50 -7.93 -26.22
C MET A 23 4.59 -7.23 -27.24
N ASN A 24 5.05 -7.10 -28.48
CA ASN A 24 4.25 -6.60 -29.60
C ASN A 24 3.71 -7.76 -30.45
N HIS A 25 2.71 -7.47 -31.29
CA HIS A 25 2.14 -8.50 -32.16
C HIS A 25 3.15 -9.12 -33.12
N ASP A 26 2.92 -10.39 -33.44
CA ASP A 26 3.62 -11.14 -34.47
C ASP A 26 3.07 -10.76 -35.85
N THR A 27 3.66 -9.76 -36.48
CA THR A 27 3.25 -9.33 -37.83
C THR A 27 4.21 -9.88 -38.90
N PRO A 28 3.76 -10.04 -40.17
CA PRO A 28 4.61 -10.54 -41.25
C PRO A 28 5.91 -9.73 -41.44
N GLU A 29 5.87 -8.42 -41.20
CA GLU A 29 7.01 -7.51 -41.36
C GLU A 29 8.12 -7.80 -40.33
N ARG A 30 7.77 -8.37 -39.17
CA ARG A 30 8.72 -8.70 -38.10
C ARG A 30 9.43 -10.03 -38.32
N SER A 31 9.02 -10.82 -39.32
CA SER A 31 9.62 -12.14 -39.64
C SER A 31 9.76 -13.05 -38.42
N CYS A 32 8.70 -13.14 -37.61
CA CYS A 32 8.68 -13.90 -36.36
C CYS A 32 8.60 -15.40 -36.62
N ASN A 33 9.43 -16.19 -35.94
CA ASN A 33 9.37 -17.65 -36.02
C ASN A 33 8.42 -18.19 -34.94
N CYS A 34 7.35 -18.85 -35.38
CA CYS A 34 6.44 -19.59 -34.52
C CYS A 34 6.67 -21.09 -34.68
N ARG A 35 6.96 -21.78 -33.56
CA ARG A 35 7.21 -23.24 -33.57
C ARG A 35 5.94 -24.07 -33.80
N ALA A 36 4.77 -23.50 -33.52
CA ALA A 36 3.48 -24.11 -33.77
C ALA A 36 2.96 -23.62 -35.11
N SER A 37 2.48 -24.56 -35.89
CA SER A 37 1.82 -24.29 -37.16
C SER A 37 0.43 -23.69 -36.93
N SER A 38 -0.12 -23.03 -37.96
CA SER A 38 -1.41 -22.35 -37.87
C SER A 38 -2.58 -23.29 -37.59
N ASP A 39 -2.51 -24.54 -38.06
CA ASP A 39 -3.48 -25.61 -37.76
C ASP A 39 -3.47 -26.06 -36.29
N LYS A 40 -2.44 -25.65 -35.51
CA LYS A 40 -2.33 -25.86 -34.06
C LYS A 40 -2.53 -24.57 -33.26
N GLY A 41 -3.02 -23.52 -33.90
CA GLY A 41 -3.36 -22.24 -33.27
C GLY A 41 -2.29 -21.16 -33.41
N GLY A 42 -1.11 -21.50 -33.92
CA GLY A 42 -0.01 -20.55 -34.08
C GLY A 42 0.54 -20.03 -32.74
N CYS A 43 0.83 -18.74 -32.69
CA CYS A 43 1.48 -18.10 -31.54
C CYS A 43 0.56 -17.11 -30.83
N ILE A 44 0.74 -16.98 -29.52
CA ILE A 44 -0.11 -16.18 -28.63
C ILE A 44 -0.19 -14.71 -29.07
N MET A 45 0.91 -14.11 -29.52
CA MET A 45 0.95 -12.68 -29.89
C MET A 45 0.52 -12.42 -31.35
N THR A 46 -0.11 -13.38 -32.02
CA THR A 46 -0.71 -13.10 -33.33
C THR A 46 -1.84 -12.06 -33.17
N PRO A 47 -2.00 -11.08 -34.08
CA PRO A 47 -3.02 -10.03 -33.96
C PRO A 47 -4.47 -10.53 -33.86
N SER A 48 -4.72 -11.76 -34.30
CA SER A 48 -6.02 -12.41 -34.25
C SER A 48 -5.86 -13.81 -33.66
N THR A 49 -6.54 -14.05 -32.54
CA THR A 49 -6.63 -15.37 -31.90
C THR A 49 -7.94 -16.05 -32.28
N GLY A 50 -7.88 -17.36 -32.55
CA GLY A 50 -9.02 -18.18 -32.95
C GLY A 50 -8.80 -19.63 -32.54
N TYR A 51 -9.83 -20.47 -32.67
CA TYR A 51 -9.68 -21.91 -32.43
C TYR A 51 -8.93 -22.56 -33.60
N PRO A 52 -7.97 -23.49 -33.35
CA PRO A 52 -7.47 -23.96 -32.06
C PRO A 52 -6.62 -22.90 -31.32
N PHE A 53 -6.73 -22.84 -30.00
CA PHE A 53 -6.10 -21.77 -29.22
C PHE A 53 -4.57 -21.93 -29.09
N PRO A 54 -3.76 -20.89 -29.37
CA PRO A 54 -2.30 -20.95 -29.27
C PRO A 54 -1.81 -21.11 -27.83
N THR A 55 -0.81 -21.95 -27.62
CA THR A 55 -0.21 -22.18 -26.29
C THR A 55 1.26 -21.82 -26.22
N ILE A 56 1.81 -21.23 -27.29
CA ILE A 56 3.24 -20.90 -27.38
C ILE A 56 3.47 -19.45 -27.81
N PHE A 57 4.57 -18.88 -27.36
CA PHE A 57 5.06 -17.58 -27.81
C PHE A 57 6.02 -17.72 -29.00
N SER A 58 6.13 -16.67 -29.82
CA SER A 58 7.04 -16.65 -30.96
C SER A 58 8.46 -16.27 -30.54
N SER A 59 9.41 -16.35 -31.47
CA SER A 59 10.77 -15.82 -31.28
C SER A 59 10.78 -14.31 -31.02
N CYS A 60 9.84 -13.55 -31.60
CA CYS A 60 9.72 -12.11 -31.39
C CYS A 60 9.21 -11.79 -30.00
N SER A 61 8.19 -12.51 -29.52
CA SER A 61 7.64 -12.29 -28.18
C SER A 61 8.70 -12.51 -27.10
N LYS A 62 9.54 -13.55 -27.26
CA LYS A 62 10.68 -13.80 -26.35
C LYS A 62 11.68 -12.64 -26.37
N LYS A 63 12.06 -12.17 -27.57
CA LYS A 63 13.01 -11.05 -27.72
C LYS A 63 12.46 -9.75 -27.11
N ASP A 64 11.17 -9.48 -27.30
CA ASP A 64 10.51 -8.30 -26.73
C ASP A 64 10.48 -8.35 -25.20
N LEU A 65 10.20 -9.53 -24.63
CA LEU A 65 10.26 -9.75 -23.19
C LEU A 65 11.66 -9.51 -22.64
N ASP A 66 12.70 -10.09 -23.25
CA ASP A 66 14.09 -9.92 -22.82
C ASP A 66 14.50 -8.42 -22.85
N ILE A 67 14.12 -7.69 -23.90
CA ILE A 67 14.36 -6.24 -24.02
C ILE A 67 13.62 -5.47 -22.92
N SER A 68 12.36 -5.83 -22.66
CA SER A 68 11.51 -5.14 -21.69
C SER A 68 12.00 -5.34 -20.25
N LEU A 69 12.37 -6.58 -19.89
CA LEU A 69 12.99 -6.88 -18.60
C LEU A 69 14.34 -6.14 -18.45
N GLY A 70 15.15 -6.09 -19.51
CA GLY A 70 16.40 -5.31 -19.52
C GLY A 70 16.21 -3.79 -19.34
N LYS A 71 15.00 -3.27 -19.60
CA LYS A 71 14.62 -1.87 -19.37
C LYS A 71 13.98 -1.63 -18.00
N GLY A 72 13.90 -2.64 -17.14
CA GLY A 72 13.32 -2.54 -15.79
C GLY A 72 11.81 -2.73 -15.72
N ILE A 73 11.16 -3.22 -16.79
CA ILE A 73 9.79 -3.75 -16.67
C ILE A 73 9.84 -5.04 -15.84
N GLY A 74 8.86 -5.26 -14.96
CA GLY A 74 8.77 -6.48 -14.16
C GLY A 74 9.58 -6.49 -12.86
N MET A 75 10.01 -5.34 -12.34
CA MET A 75 10.67 -5.24 -11.02
C MET A 75 9.84 -5.86 -9.88
N CYS A 76 8.51 -5.85 -10.00
CA CYS A 76 7.56 -6.48 -9.08
C CYS A 76 7.25 -7.96 -9.40
N LEU A 77 8.05 -8.62 -10.25
CA LEU A 77 7.88 -10.04 -10.60
C LEU A 77 8.95 -10.93 -9.96
N PHE A 78 9.95 -10.33 -9.31
CA PHE A 78 11.04 -11.07 -8.66
C PHE A 78 10.70 -11.52 -7.24
N ASN A 79 9.55 -11.12 -6.69
CA ASN A 79 8.95 -11.70 -5.51
C ASN A 79 8.17 -12.97 -5.91
N VAL A 80 8.89 -14.02 -6.29
CA VAL A 80 8.31 -15.34 -6.55
C VAL A 80 7.51 -15.77 -5.32
N PRO A 81 6.18 -15.96 -5.40
CA PRO A 81 5.43 -16.54 -4.29
C PRO A 81 5.97 -17.96 -4.07
N GLU A 82 6.35 -18.29 -2.82
CA GLU A 82 6.94 -19.59 -2.50
C GLU A 82 5.99 -20.73 -2.90
N VAL A 83 6.30 -21.41 -4.01
CA VAL A 83 5.74 -22.74 -4.29
C VAL A 83 6.76 -23.75 -3.76
N LYS A 84 6.80 -23.89 -2.43
CA LYS A 84 7.53 -24.99 -1.79
C LYS A 84 6.63 -26.21 -1.80
N GLU A 85 7.15 -27.36 -2.24
CA GLU A 85 6.70 -28.65 -1.69
C GLU A 85 6.60 -28.47 -0.18
N CYS A 86 5.45 -28.79 0.42
CA CYS A 86 5.15 -28.43 1.81
C CYS A 86 6.08 -29.18 2.79
N MET A 87 7.31 -28.68 2.96
CA MET A 87 8.29 -29.08 3.98
C MET A 87 8.02 -28.38 5.32
N ASN A 88 6.82 -27.81 5.48
CA ASN A 88 6.46 -27.06 6.65
C ASN A 88 6.47 -27.98 7.89
N PRO A 89 7.32 -27.73 8.90
CA PRO A 89 7.40 -28.57 10.09
C PRO A 89 6.10 -28.53 10.92
N CYS A 90 5.21 -27.57 10.64
CA CYS A 90 3.95 -27.34 11.33
C CYS A 90 2.72 -27.91 10.60
N CYS A 91 2.84 -28.28 9.32
CA CYS A 91 1.73 -28.76 8.49
C CYS A 91 2.00 -30.16 7.94
N ASN A 92 0.95 -30.98 7.87
CA ASN A 92 0.97 -32.24 7.13
C ASN A 92 0.59 -31.95 5.66
N ALA A 93 1.54 -32.15 4.75
CA ALA A 93 1.39 -31.86 3.33
C ALA A 93 0.27 -32.66 2.64
N SER A 94 -0.01 -33.88 3.11
CA SER A 94 -1.00 -34.76 2.48
C SER A 94 -2.43 -34.45 2.92
N THR A 95 -2.62 -33.97 4.16
CA THR A 95 -3.94 -33.73 4.75
C THR A 95 -4.28 -32.25 4.88
N CYS A 96 -3.32 -31.36 4.67
CA CYS A 96 -3.44 -29.92 4.93
C CYS A 96 -3.87 -29.59 6.37
N THR A 97 -3.49 -30.43 7.34
CA THR A 97 -3.79 -30.24 8.76
C THR A 97 -2.55 -29.86 9.55
N LEU A 98 -2.71 -29.11 10.63
CA LEU A 98 -1.63 -28.83 11.57
C LEU A 98 -1.08 -30.11 12.20
N LYS A 99 0.23 -30.17 12.37
CA LYS A 99 0.91 -31.24 13.14
C LYS A 99 0.69 -31.01 14.64
N LEU A 100 0.88 -32.08 15.42
CA LEU A 100 0.68 -32.04 16.87
C LEU A 100 1.52 -30.93 17.52
N GLY A 101 0.87 -30.07 18.32
CA GLY A 101 1.53 -28.96 19.01
C GLY A 101 1.70 -27.68 18.18
N ALA A 102 1.43 -27.71 16.87
CA ALA A 102 1.39 -26.52 16.03
C ALA A 102 0.07 -25.75 16.23
N VAL A 103 0.19 -24.43 16.38
CA VAL A 103 -0.95 -23.49 16.44
C VAL A 103 -1.17 -22.84 15.08
N CYS A 104 -0.10 -22.67 14.31
CA CYS A 104 -0.12 -22.13 12.97
C CYS A 104 0.93 -22.82 12.10
N ALA A 105 0.81 -22.65 10.79
CA ALA A 105 1.80 -23.14 9.84
C ALA A 105 2.32 -22.06 8.88
N HIS A 106 1.50 -21.08 8.50
CA HIS A 106 1.89 -20.03 7.56
C HIS A 106 1.41 -18.66 8.01
N GLY A 107 1.97 -17.60 7.43
CA GLY A 107 1.63 -16.21 7.69
C GLY A 107 2.73 -15.47 8.44
N LEU A 108 2.80 -14.15 8.24
CA LEU A 108 3.88 -13.28 8.76
C LEU A 108 3.94 -13.23 10.30
N CYS A 109 2.83 -13.60 10.97
CA CYS A 109 2.69 -13.69 12.41
C CYS A 109 2.77 -15.13 12.94
N CYS A 110 3.27 -16.07 12.15
CA CYS A 110 3.59 -17.43 12.57
C CYS A 110 5.10 -17.63 12.63
N GLU A 111 5.62 -18.08 13.77
CA GLU A 111 7.04 -18.37 13.99
C GLU A 111 7.15 -19.65 14.80
N ASP A 112 7.96 -20.60 14.35
CA ASP A 112 8.16 -21.90 15.02
C ASP A 112 6.85 -22.62 15.39
N CYS A 113 5.88 -22.60 14.47
CA CYS A 113 4.55 -23.17 14.63
C CYS A 113 3.68 -22.52 15.73
N LYS A 114 4.08 -21.35 16.23
CA LYS A 114 3.37 -20.56 17.25
C LYS A 114 3.04 -19.16 16.73
N LEU A 115 2.04 -18.54 17.33
CA LEU A 115 1.69 -17.16 17.03
C LEU A 115 2.75 -16.23 17.63
N LYS A 116 3.24 -15.29 16.82
CA LYS A 116 4.08 -14.19 17.30
C LYS A 116 3.30 -13.36 18.32
N PRO A 117 3.96 -12.82 19.35
CA PRO A 117 3.29 -12.04 20.39
C PRO A 117 2.62 -10.79 19.83
N ALA A 118 1.58 -10.32 20.52
CA ALA A 118 0.92 -9.08 20.17
C ALA A 118 1.91 -7.91 20.24
N GLY A 119 1.96 -7.09 19.19
CA GLY A 119 2.91 -5.98 19.07
C GLY A 119 4.18 -6.28 18.28
N THR A 120 4.34 -7.50 17.76
CA THR A 120 5.43 -7.77 16.81
C THR A 120 5.11 -7.16 15.45
N PRO A 121 5.98 -6.31 14.87
CA PRO A 121 5.74 -5.75 13.54
C PRO A 121 5.71 -6.88 12.50
N CYS A 122 4.69 -6.83 11.63
CA CYS A 122 4.55 -7.78 10.51
C CYS A 122 4.51 -7.08 9.16
N ARG A 123 4.27 -5.76 9.12
CA ARG A 123 4.46 -4.93 7.94
C ARG A 123 4.89 -3.52 8.32
N ASP A 124 5.97 -3.06 7.70
CA ASP A 124 6.42 -1.68 7.84
C ASP A 124 5.64 -0.75 6.90
N SER A 125 5.63 0.54 7.24
CA SER A 125 5.09 1.59 6.37
C SER A 125 5.98 1.75 5.13
N SER A 126 5.35 1.75 3.95
CA SER A 126 6.04 1.88 2.65
C SER A 126 6.28 3.33 2.24
N ASN A 127 5.49 4.28 2.74
CA ASN A 127 5.53 5.69 2.37
C ASN A 127 4.84 6.56 3.43
N SER A 128 4.88 7.89 3.28
CA SER A 128 4.35 8.84 4.28
C SER A 128 2.83 8.79 4.50
N CYS A 129 2.08 8.12 3.63
CA CYS A 129 0.63 7.93 3.73
C CYS A 129 0.23 6.53 4.20
N ASP A 130 1.19 5.65 4.46
CA ASP A 130 0.96 4.25 4.81
C ASP A 130 1.19 4.03 6.31
N LEU A 131 0.39 3.18 6.95
CA LEU A 131 0.51 2.88 8.38
C LEU A 131 1.15 1.49 8.57
N PRO A 132 1.94 1.26 9.64
CA PRO A 132 2.46 -0.07 9.92
C PRO A 132 1.40 -0.98 10.58
N GLU A 133 1.57 -2.29 10.43
CA GLU A 133 0.76 -3.30 11.13
C GLU A 133 1.60 -4.24 11.98
N PHE A 134 0.96 -4.69 13.04
CA PHE A 134 1.53 -5.50 14.09
C PHE A 134 0.67 -6.73 14.31
N CYS A 135 1.32 -7.84 14.63
CA CYS A 135 0.65 -9.06 15.02
C CYS A 135 -0.26 -8.81 16.22
N THR A 136 -1.46 -9.38 16.19
CA THR A 136 -2.43 -9.29 17.29
C THR A 136 -2.18 -10.31 18.39
N GLY A 137 -1.31 -11.30 18.15
CA GLY A 137 -1.13 -12.47 19.00
C GLY A 137 -2.23 -13.52 18.89
N ALA A 138 -3.28 -13.26 18.10
CA ALA A 138 -4.45 -14.13 17.97
C ALA A 138 -4.63 -14.74 16.56
N ASN A 139 -3.90 -14.24 15.56
CA ASN A 139 -4.00 -14.69 14.17
C ASN A 139 -2.59 -14.88 13.57
N PRO A 140 -2.35 -15.94 12.79
CA PRO A 140 -1.03 -16.16 12.16
C PRO A 140 -0.76 -15.25 10.95
N HIS A 141 -1.78 -14.59 10.42
CA HIS A 141 -1.64 -13.58 9.38
C HIS A 141 -1.48 -12.19 9.96
N CYS A 142 -0.69 -11.36 9.27
CA CYS A 142 -0.66 -9.93 9.54
C CYS A 142 -2.05 -9.34 9.27
N PRO A 143 -2.51 -8.35 10.05
CA PRO A 143 -3.73 -7.63 9.74
C PRO A 143 -3.74 -7.06 8.31
N ALA A 144 -4.93 -6.75 7.80
CA ALA A 144 -5.06 -6.14 6.48
C ALA A 144 -4.33 -4.78 6.46
N ASN A 145 -3.70 -4.47 5.32
CA ASN A 145 -3.03 -3.19 5.12
C ASN A 145 -4.02 -2.03 5.31
N VAL A 146 -3.70 -1.13 6.23
CA VAL A 146 -4.36 0.14 6.42
C VAL A 146 -3.40 1.29 6.19
N TYR A 147 -3.95 2.41 5.74
CA TYR A 147 -3.19 3.60 5.41
C TYR A 147 -3.88 4.84 6.00
N LEU A 148 -3.21 5.99 5.98
CA LEU A 148 -3.77 7.24 6.47
C LEU A 148 -5.05 7.58 5.72
N HIS A 149 -6.06 8.03 6.46
CA HIS A 149 -7.31 8.49 5.90
C HIS A 149 -7.08 9.60 4.86
N ASP A 150 -7.83 9.52 3.76
CA ASP A 150 -7.74 10.47 2.67
C ASP A 150 -7.90 11.92 3.17
N GLY A 151 -7.07 12.82 2.63
CA GLY A 151 -7.01 14.23 3.02
C GLY A 151 -6.00 14.55 4.11
N HIS A 152 -5.38 13.56 4.77
CA HIS A 152 -4.26 13.85 5.69
C HIS A 152 -3.08 14.47 4.93
N PRO A 153 -2.40 15.49 5.50
CA PRO A 153 -1.20 16.06 4.87
C PRO A 153 -0.08 15.03 4.84
N CYS A 154 0.65 14.96 3.73
CA CYS A 154 1.80 14.08 3.63
C CYS A 154 2.97 14.58 4.50
N TYR A 155 3.74 13.66 5.08
CA TYR A 155 4.98 14.01 5.77
C TYR A 155 6.11 14.27 4.76
N GLY A 156 6.79 15.41 4.90
CA GLY A 156 7.98 15.77 4.11
C GLY A 156 7.72 16.18 2.65
N VAL A 157 6.47 16.17 2.21
CA VAL A 157 6.05 16.52 0.84
C VAL A 157 4.82 17.41 0.91
N ASP A 158 4.77 18.46 0.11
CA ASP A 158 3.60 19.33 0.03
C ASP A 158 2.48 18.65 -0.77
N GLY A 159 1.65 17.88 -0.08
CA GLY A 159 0.58 17.08 -0.68
C GLY A 159 -0.41 16.55 0.35
N TYR A 160 -1.41 15.83 -0.14
CA TYR A 160 -2.41 15.14 0.67
C TYR A 160 -2.45 13.66 0.32
N CYS A 161 -2.65 12.82 1.32
CA CYS A 161 -2.82 11.39 1.15
C CYS A 161 -4.15 11.10 0.43
N HIS A 162 -4.08 10.23 -0.56
CA HIS A 162 -5.25 9.70 -1.24
C HIS A 162 -4.97 8.25 -1.66
N ASN A 163 -5.81 7.31 -1.24
CA ASN A 163 -5.62 5.87 -1.47
C ASN A 163 -4.22 5.37 -1.04
N GLY A 164 -3.72 5.85 0.10
CA GLY A 164 -2.44 5.42 0.69
C GLY A 164 -1.19 5.95 -0.01
N MET A 165 -1.34 6.92 -0.92
CA MET A 165 -0.24 7.52 -1.68
C MET A 165 -0.24 9.04 -1.55
N CYS A 166 0.95 9.64 -1.57
CA CYS A 166 1.12 11.08 -1.68
C CYS A 166 1.35 11.48 -3.14
N GLN A 167 0.31 11.96 -3.81
CA GLN A 167 0.38 12.34 -5.23
C GLN A 167 0.80 13.81 -5.38
N THR A 168 1.79 14.08 -6.24
CA THR A 168 2.24 15.44 -6.56
C THR A 168 2.41 15.64 -8.06
N HIS A 169 2.22 16.89 -8.51
CA HIS A 169 2.50 17.26 -9.91
C HIS A 169 3.97 16.99 -10.27
N GLU A 170 4.89 17.19 -9.32
CA GLU A 170 6.33 17.01 -9.58
C GLU A 170 6.65 15.54 -9.86
N GLN A 171 6.18 14.64 -9.00
CA GLN A 171 6.41 13.21 -9.18
C GLN A 171 5.80 12.71 -10.50
N GLN A 172 4.60 13.18 -10.86
CA GLN A 172 3.99 12.84 -12.14
C GLN A 172 4.79 13.39 -13.32
N CYS A 173 5.30 14.63 -13.26
CA CYS A 173 6.17 15.18 -14.29
C CYS A 173 7.47 14.37 -14.43
N ILE A 174 8.09 13.94 -13.33
CA ILE A 174 9.29 13.09 -13.35
C ILE A 174 8.98 11.72 -13.97
N THR A 175 7.83 11.12 -13.67
CA THR A 175 7.40 9.85 -14.29
C THR A 175 7.19 10.00 -15.80
N LEU A 176 6.63 11.12 -16.25
CA LEU A 176 6.34 11.35 -17.67
C LEU A 176 7.56 11.75 -18.49
N TRP A 177 8.48 12.54 -17.93
CA TRP A 177 9.59 13.18 -18.66
C TRP A 177 10.98 12.81 -18.15
N GLY A 178 11.08 11.97 -17.12
CA GLY A 178 12.34 11.58 -16.49
C GLY A 178 12.86 12.59 -15.48
N GLN A 179 14.05 12.29 -14.93
CA GLN A 179 14.69 13.09 -13.89
C GLN A 179 14.95 14.54 -14.35
N GLY A 180 14.77 15.49 -13.43
CA GLY A 180 14.90 16.92 -13.69
C GLY A 180 13.65 17.60 -14.27
N ALA A 181 12.58 16.84 -14.52
CA ALA A 181 11.27 17.41 -14.84
C ALA A 181 10.59 18.00 -13.60
N LYS A 182 9.85 19.09 -13.79
CA LYS A 182 9.13 19.81 -12.74
C LYS A 182 7.77 20.28 -13.24
N PRO A 183 6.82 20.61 -12.34
CA PRO A 183 5.56 21.24 -12.73
C PRO A 183 5.82 22.57 -13.45
N ALA A 184 5.05 22.84 -14.50
CA ALA A 184 5.06 24.13 -15.16
C ALA A 184 4.37 25.20 -14.27
N PRO A 185 4.61 26.50 -14.52
CA PRO A 185 3.91 27.57 -13.82
C PRO A 185 2.38 27.48 -13.98
N GLY A 186 1.62 27.98 -13.00
CA GLY A 186 0.15 27.89 -12.98
C GLY A 186 -0.53 28.39 -14.25
N ILE A 187 0.02 29.44 -14.89
CA ILE A 187 -0.49 29.97 -16.15
C ILE A 187 -0.50 28.95 -17.29
N CYS A 188 0.42 27.96 -17.29
CA CYS A 188 0.39 26.86 -18.24
C CYS A 188 -0.87 26.03 -18.10
N PHE A 189 -1.20 25.64 -16.87
CA PHE A 189 -2.42 24.89 -16.58
C PHE A 189 -3.67 25.69 -16.98
N GLU A 190 -3.76 26.96 -16.57
CA GLU A 190 -4.93 27.82 -16.84
C GLU A 190 -5.17 28.06 -18.32
N ARG A 191 -4.12 28.38 -19.10
CA ARG A 191 -4.24 28.72 -20.52
C ARG A 191 -4.40 27.48 -21.40
N VAL A 192 -3.65 26.42 -21.14
CA VAL A 192 -3.74 25.19 -21.95
C VAL A 192 -5.08 24.51 -21.67
N ASN A 193 -5.46 24.34 -20.39
CA ASN A 193 -6.64 23.56 -20.06
C ASN A 193 -7.98 24.29 -20.28
N SER A 194 -7.95 25.61 -20.53
CA SER A 194 -9.15 26.36 -20.96
C SER A 194 -9.50 26.16 -22.44
N ALA A 195 -8.64 25.50 -23.22
CA ALA A 195 -8.92 25.18 -24.62
C ALA A 195 -10.07 24.18 -24.77
N GLY A 196 -10.12 23.13 -23.94
CA GLY A 196 -11.12 22.07 -24.00
C GLY A 196 -10.98 21.22 -25.26
N ASP A 197 -9.75 20.92 -25.63
CA ASP A 197 -9.39 20.11 -26.80
C ASP A 197 -8.58 18.87 -26.35
N PRO A 198 -8.14 17.96 -27.25
CA PRO A 198 -7.37 16.78 -26.85
C PRO A 198 -6.07 17.07 -26.09
N TYR A 199 -5.53 18.29 -26.18
CA TYR A 199 -4.22 18.68 -25.67
C TYR A 199 -4.32 19.41 -24.33
N GLY A 200 -5.42 20.14 -24.10
CA GLY A 200 -5.70 20.86 -22.86
C GLY A 200 -7.18 20.80 -22.49
N ASN A 201 -7.51 20.06 -21.45
CA ASN A 201 -8.89 19.81 -21.03
C ASN A 201 -8.99 19.34 -19.57
N CYS A 202 -10.22 19.31 -19.05
CA CYS A 202 -10.63 18.68 -17.78
C CYS A 202 -11.36 17.35 -18.05
N GLY A 203 -10.78 16.52 -18.93
CA GLY A 203 -11.33 15.24 -19.35
C GLY A 203 -12.44 15.36 -20.40
N LYS A 204 -13.12 14.24 -20.62
CA LYS A 204 -14.27 14.13 -21.52
C LYS A 204 -15.59 14.15 -20.74
N ASP A 205 -16.64 14.71 -21.33
CA ASP A 205 -17.99 14.64 -20.82
C ASP A 205 -18.66 13.28 -21.12
N SER A 206 -19.93 13.12 -20.73
CA SER A 206 -20.71 11.89 -20.99
C SER A 206 -20.90 11.55 -22.47
N LYS A 207 -20.65 12.51 -23.37
CA LYS A 207 -20.74 12.35 -24.82
C LYS A 207 -19.36 12.12 -25.47
N GLY A 208 -18.29 12.03 -24.66
CA GLY A 208 -16.93 11.85 -25.12
C GLY A 208 -16.24 13.13 -25.61
N LEU A 209 -16.86 14.31 -25.42
CA LEU A 209 -16.31 15.60 -25.84
C LEU A 209 -15.38 16.17 -24.78
N PHE A 210 -14.24 16.72 -25.21
CA PHE A 210 -13.29 17.36 -24.30
C PHE A 210 -13.91 18.60 -23.64
N THR A 211 -13.80 18.65 -22.31
CA THR A 211 -14.39 19.71 -21.49
C THR A 211 -13.32 20.75 -21.15
N LYS A 212 -13.66 22.03 -21.30
CA LYS A 212 -12.80 23.14 -20.84
C LYS A 212 -12.70 23.14 -19.32
N CYS A 213 -11.52 23.41 -18.78
CA CYS A 213 -11.37 23.65 -17.35
C CYS A 213 -11.82 25.05 -16.96
N GLU A 214 -12.52 25.16 -15.84
CA GLU A 214 -12.61 26.39 -15.08
C GLU A 214 -11.23 26.78 -14.51
N THR A 215 -10.96 28.07 -14.32
CA THR A 215 -9.65 28.55 -13.85
C THR A 215 -9.23 27.88 -12.54
N ARG A 216 -10.17 27.68 -11.60
CA ARG A 216 -9.90 27.01 -10.31
C ARG A 216 -9.56 25.52 -10.43
N ASP A 217 -10.02 24.89 -11.51
CA ASP A 217 -9.91 23.45 -11.75
C ASP A 217 -8.76 23.12 -12.72
N ALA A 218 -8.13 24.15 -13.29
CA ALA A 218 -7.08 24.02 -14.30
C ALA A 218 -5.92 23.13 -13.87
N LYS A 219 -5.54 23.14 -12.57
CA LYS A 219 -4.48 22.27 -12.02
C LYS A 219 -4.87 20.80 -11.89
N CYS A 220 -6.11 20.44 -12.19
CA CYS A 220 -6.65 19.07 -12.17
C CYS A 220 -7.02 18.55 -13.57
N GLY A 221 -6.72 19.31 -14.62
CA GLY A 221 -6.90 18.92 -16.02
C GLY A 221 -5.69 18.17 -16.59
N LYS A 222 -5.32 18.45 -17.84
CA LYS A 222 -4.07 17.93 -18.44
C LYS A 222 -2.85 18.47 -17.69
N ILE A 223 -1.91 17.58 -17.40
CA ILE A 223 -0.69 17.95 -16.68
C ILE A 223 0.24 18.80 -17.55
N GLN A 224 0.83 19.82 -16.95
CA GLN A 224 1.80 20.70 -17.60
C GLN A 224 3.13 20.65 -16.84
N CYS A 225 4.20 20.35 -17.57
CA CYS A 225 5.55 20.15 -17.05
C CYS A 225 6.58 21.03 -17.78
N GLN A 226 7.77 21.14 -17.19
CA GLN A 226 8.98 21.77 -17.75
C GLN A 226 10.21 20.96 -17.34
N GLY A 227 11.31 21.06 -18.09
CA GLY A 227 12.53 20.26 -17.81
C GLY A 227 12.36 18.76 -18.09
N GLY A 228 13.39 17.97 -17.81
CA GLY A 228 13.46 16.54 -18.17
C GLY A 228 13.85 16.29 -19.63
N ALA A 229 13.58 15.08 -20.11
CA ALA A 229 13.89 14.62 -21.45
C ALA A 229 13.06 15.34 -22.54
N ASN A 230 13.57 15.33 -23.77
CA ASN A 230 12.91 15.97 -24.92
C ASN A 230 11.67 15.21 -25.43
N ARG A 231 11.48 13.97 -25.00
CA ARG A 231 10.30 13.13 -25.30
C ARG A 231 9.83 12.44 -24.03
N PRO A 232 8.51 12.17 -23.90
CA PRO A 232 8.02 11.41 -22.76
C PRO A 232 8.73 10.05 -22.67
N VAL A 233 9.09 9.64 -21.45
CA VAL A 233 9.76 8.36 -21.19
C VAL A 233 8.77 7.20 -21.03
N ILE A 234 7.46 7.51 -21.01
CA ILE A 234 6.39 6.54 -20.82
C ILE A 234 5.87 6.00 -22.16
N GLY A 235 6.13 4.72 -22.43
CA GLY A 235 5.61 3.99 -23.60
C GLY A 235 6.12 4.50 -24.96
N THR A 236 5.94 3.70 -26.00
CA THR A 236 6.31 4.08 -27.38
C THR A 236 5.27 4.96 -28.07
N ASN A 237 4.06 5.07 -27.50
CA ASN A 237 2.90 5.75 -28.09
C ASN A 237 2.57 7.11 -27.43
N ALA A 238 3.55 7.73 -26.78
CA ALA A 238 3.41 9.04 -26.17
C ALA A 238 3.90 10.15 -27.10
N VAL A 239 3.08 11.19 -27.25
CA VAL A 239 3.39 12.37 -28.08
C VAL A 239 3.64 13.57 -27.18
N SER A 240 4.79 14.22 -27.37
CA SER A 240 5.10 15.51 -26.73
C SER A 240 4.24 16.61 -27.32
N ILE A 241 3.59 17.39 -26.46
CA ILE A 241 2.79 18.55 -26.84
C ILE A 241 3.44 19.77 -26.22
N GLU A 242 3.86 20.70 -27.07
CA GLU A 242 4.53 21.92 -26.66
C GLU A 242 3.67 23.14 -26.98
N THR A 243 3.30 23.91 -25.95
CA THR A 243 2.51 25.13 -26.11
C THR A 243 3.32 26.33 -25.65
N ASN A 244 3.44 27.35 -26.50
CA ASN A 244 4.13 28.59 -26.17
C ASN A 244 3.12 29.66 -25.73
N ILE A 245 3.17 30.05 -24.46
CA ILE A 245 2.31 31.12 -23.91
C ILE A 245 3.06 32.45 -23.98
N PRO A 246 2.54 33.48 -24.67
CA PRO A 246 3.14 34.80 -24.68
C PRO A 246 2.96 35.51 -23.32
N LEU A 247 4.02 36.17 -22.84
CA LEU A 247 3.99 36.94 -21.60
C LEU A 247 3.74 38.43 -21.87
N GLN A 248 2.99 39.07 -20.98
CA GLN A 248 2.67 40.51 -21.08
C GLN A 248 3.92 41.41 -21.03
N ALA A 249 4.96 40.99 -20.31
CA ALA A 249 6.23 41.72 -20.18
C ALA A 249 7.24 41.44 -21.32
N GLY A 250 6.83 40.73 -22.38
CA GLY A 250 7.71 40.20 -23.41
C GLY A 250 8.28 38.83 -23.05
N GLY A 251 8.54 37.99 -24.07
CA GLY A 251 8.97 36.61 -23.90
C GLY A 251 7.85 35.57 -24.02
N LYS A 252 8.21 34.27 -23.88
CA LYS A 252 7.30 33.13 -23.99
C LYS A 252 7.62 32.08 -22.92
N ILE A 253 6.60 31.46 -22.35
CA ILE A 253 6.74 30.27 -21.49
C ILE A 253 6.42 29.05 -22.34
N LEU A 254 7.33 28.08 -22.33
CA LEU A 254 7.11 26.76 -22.91
C LEU A 254 6.41 25.85 -21.90
N CYS A 255 5.19 25.45 -22.21
CA CYS A 255 4.41 24.49 -21.44
C CYS A 255 4.45 23.14 -22.17
N ARG A 256 4.82 22.06 -21.46
CA ARG A 256 4.89 20.72 -22.05
C ARG A 256 3.87 19.78 -21.43
N GLY A 257 3.00 19.24 -22.27
CA GLY A 257 2.06 18.18 -21.94
C GLY A 257 2.37 16.93 -22.77
N THR A 258 1.69 15.84 -22.48
CA THR A 258 1.78 14.60 -23.26
C THR A 258 0.38 14.05 -23.52
N HIS A 259 0.22 13.38 -24.65
CA HIS A 259 -0.95 12.56 -24.93
C HIS A 259 -0.46 11.15 -25.25
N VAL A 260 -1.00 10.15 -24.54
CA VAL A 260 -0.61 8.76 -24.72
C VAL A 260 -1.82 7.99 -25.25
N TYR A 261 -1.65 7.38 -26.43
CA TYR A 261 -2.71 6.60 -27.07
C TYR A 261 -2.74 5.19 -26.44
N LEU A 262 -3.55 5.01 -25.39
CA LEU A 262 -3.70 3.74 -24.66
C LEU A 262 -5.07 3.06 -24.86
N GLY A 263 -5.91 3.58 -25.77
CA GLY A 263 -7.32 3.15 -25.92
C GLY A 263 -8.25 3.88 -24.94
N ASP A 264 -9.57 3.84 -25.17
CA ASP A 264 -10.55 4.58 -24.35
C ASP A 264 -10.75 3.97 -22.94
N ASP A 265 -10.33 2.72 -22.71
CA ASP A 265 -10.51 2.00 -21.44
C ASP A 265 -9.40 2.28 -20.39
N MET A 266 -8.32 2.96 -20.79
CA MET A 266 -7.19 3.26 -19.90
C MET A 266 -7.12 4.75 -19.56
N PRO A 267 -6.93 5.13 -18.28
CA PRO A 267 -6.78 6.53 -17.89
C PRO A 267 -5.58 7.18 -18.61
N ASP A 268 -5.80 8.31 -19.28
CA ASP A 268 -4.74 9.07 -19.93
C ASP A 268 -3.70 9.52 -18.88
N PRO A 269 -2.46 9.02 -18.92
CA PRO A 269 -1.43 9.36 -17.94
C PRO A 269 -0.98 10.83 -18.04
N GLY A 270 -1.38 11.54 -19.11
CA GLY A 270 -1.22 12.98 -19.26
C GLY A 270 -2.32 13.82 -18.59
N LEU A 271 -3.28 13.21 -17.89
CA LEU A 271 -4.17 13.92 -16.97
C LEU A 271 -3.59 13.92 -15.57
N VAL A 272 -3.78 15.02 -14.82
CA VAL A 272 -3.35 15.08 -13.42
C VAL A 272 -4.05 13.99 -12.61
N LEU A 273 -3.26 13.22 -11.87
CA LEU A 273 -3.77 12.10 -11.08
C LEU A 273 -4.72 12.59 -9.98
N ALA A 274 -5.79 11.83 -9.74
CA ALA A 274 -6.67 12.05 -8.59
C ALA A 274 -5.85 11.95 -7.29
N GLY A 275 -6.17 12.80 -6.31
CA GLY A 275 -5.40 12.91 -5.08
C GLY A 275 -4.28 13.95 -5.11
N THR A 276 -3.97 14.53 -6.27
CA THR A 276 -2.91 15.55 -6.38
C THR A 276 -3.35 16.87 -5.73
N LYS A 277 -2.48 17.50 -4.93
CA LYS A 277 -2.71 18.83 -4.37
C LYS A 277 -2.86 19.87 -5.49
N CYS A 278 -3.98 20.60 -5.51
CA CYS A 278 -4.22 21.69 -6.49
C CYS A 278 -4.23 23.08 -5.86
N GLY A 279 -4.29 23.16 -4.53
CA GLY A 279 -4.23 24.39 -3.75
C GLY A 279 -4.17 24.06 -2.26
N ASP A 280 -4.03 25.07 -1.42
CA ASP A 280 -4.01 24.85 0.02
C ASP A 280 -5.37 24.38 0.52
N GLY A 281 -5.37 23.27 1.25
CA GLY A 281 -6.57 22.57 1.68
C GLY A 281 -7.36 21.93 0.53
N LYS A 282 -6.77 21.78 -0.66
CA LYS A 282 -7.48 21.31 -1.86
C LYS A 282 -6.75 20.22 -2.64
N ILE A 283 -7.54 19.34 -3.23
CA ILE A 283 -7.13 18.10 -3.88
C ILE A 283 -7.91 17.87 -5.17
N CYS A 284 -7.28 17.27 -6.16
CA CYS A 284 -7.91 16.93 -7.44
C CYS A 284 -8.79 15.69 -7.31
N LEU A 285 -10.09 15.84 -7.51
CA LEU A 285 -11.06 14.74 -7.55
C LEU A 285 -12.02 14.96 -8.70
N ASN A 286 -12.24 13.91 -9.50
CA ASN A 286 -13.10 13.97 -10.69
C ASN A 286 -12.77 15.18 -11.60
N ARG A 287 -11.47 15.51 -11.71
CA ARG A 287 -10.94 16.61 -12.55
C ARG A 287 -11.34 18.01 -12.06
N GLN A 288 -11.71 18.12 -10.78
CA GLN A 288 -12.03 19.38 -10.10
C GLN A 288 -11.14 19.55 -8.87
N CYS A 289 -10.82 20.80 -8.55
CA CYS A 289 -10.04 21.17 -7.38
C CYS A 289 -10.96 21.40 -6.17
N GLN A 290 -11.12 20.36 -5.36
CA GLN A 290 -12.09 20.32 -4.25
C GLN A 290 -11.40 20.44 -2.90
N ASN A 291 -12.11 20.88 -1.86
CA ASN A 291 -11.54 20.94 -0.50
C ASN A 291 -11.32 19.53 0.06
N VAL A 292 -10.21 19.30 0.78
CA VAL A 292 -9.92 17.99 1.42
C VAL A 292 -10.96 17.58 2.46
N SER A 293 -11.74 18.53 2.97
CA SER A 293 -12.85 18.29 3.89
C SER A 293 -13.94 17.38 3.31
N VAL A 294 -14.01 17.19 1.99
CA VAL A 294 -14.96 16.24 1.37
C VAL A 294 -14.78 14.80 1.87
N PHE A 295 -13.58 14.45 2.35
CA PHE A 295 -13.32 13.13 2.91
C PHE A 295 -13.81 12.99 4.37
N GLY A 296 -14.06 14.10 5.07
CA GLY A 296 -14.34 14.09 6.50
C GLY A 296 -13.10 13.82 7.38
N VAL A 297 -11.92 14.23 6.90
CA VAL A 297 -10.63 13.97 7.56
C VAL A 297 -10.54 14.63 8.95
N HIS A 298 -11.03 15.86 9.08
CA HIS A 298 -10.94 16.62 10.33
C HIS A 298 -11.89 16.07 11.41
N GLU A 299 -13.11 15.66 11.04
CA GLU A 299 -14.01 14.98 11.97
C GLU A 299 -13.40 13.66 12.45
N CYS A 300 -12.74 12.93 11.54
CA CYS A 300 -12.08 11.69 11.91
C CYS A 300 -10.88 11.91 12.84
N GLU A 301 -10.01 12.87 12.55
CA GLU A 301 -8.82 13.16 13.36
C GLU A 301 -9.19 13.65 14.76
N ASN A 302 -10.22 14.49 14.88
CA ASN A 302 -10.66 15.05 16.17
C ASN A 302 -11.10 13.98 17.18
N LYS A 303 -11.60 12.82 16.73
CA LYS A 303 -12.01 11.73 17.62
C LYS A 303 -10.83 10.97 18.24
N CYS A 304 -9.62 11.13 17.68
CA CYS A 304 -8.41 10.45 18.12
C CYS A 304 -7.68 11.21 19.25
N HIS A 305 -8.34 12.18 19.89
CA HIS A 305 -7.84 12.96 21.03
C HIS A 305 -6.45 13.59 20.80
N LYS A 306 -6.10 13.90 19.54
CA LYS A 306 -4.77 14.39 19.12
C LYS A 306 -3.60 13.48 19.55
N ARG A 307 -3.90 12.20 19.78
CA ARG A 307 -2.98 11.15 20.27
C ARG A 307 -2.91 9.96 19.30
N GLY A 308 -3.35 10.19 18.07
CA GLY A 308 -3.40 9.22 17.00
C GLY A 308 -3.82 9.89 15.70
N VAL A 309 -3.81 9.10 14.64
CA VAL A 309 -4.23 9.50 13.29
C VAL A 309 -5.39 8.63 12.84
N CYS A 310 -6.16 9.10 11.86
CA CYS A 310 -7.25 8.31 11.31
C CYS A 310 -6.74 7.44 10.15
N ASN A 311 -7.14 6.17 10.11
CA ASN A 311 -6.87 5.28 8.98
C ASN A 311 -8.03 5.29 7.95
N ASN A 312 -7.83 4.63 6.81
CA ASN A 312 -8.80 4.51 5.72
C ASN A 312 -10.13 3.83 6.11
N ASN A 313 -10.15 3.03 7.19
CA ASN A 313 -11.39 2.47 7.76
C ASN A 313 -12.12 3.44 8.70
N LYS A 314 -11.62 4.66 8.83
CA LYS A 314 -12.10 5.65 9.80
C LYS A 314 -12.00 5.12 11.22
N ASN A 315 -10.89 4.51 11.60
CA ASN A 315 -10.55 4.18 12.99
C ASN A 315 -9.27 4.90 13.40
N CYS A 316 -9.09 5.12 14.69
CA CYS A 316 -7.87 5.75 15.19
C CYS A 316 -6.73 4.74 15.28
N HIS A 317 -5.60 5.11 14.68
CA HIS A 317 -4.30 4.50 14.91
C HIS A 317 -3.56 5.33 15.97
N CYS A 318 -3.57 4.83 17.20
CA CYS A 318 -3.07 5.51 18.38
C CYS A 318 -1.55 5.43 18.50
N GLN A 319 -0.95 6.46 19.09
CA GLN A 319 0.46 6.44 19.49
C GLN A 319 0.70 5.38 20.59
N ALA A 320 1.95 4.97 20.77
CA ALA A 320 2.37 3.81 21.55
C ALA A 320 1.78 3.67 22.97
N ASP A 321 1.41 4.77 23.63
CA ASP A 321 0.91 4.77 25.01
C ASP A 321 -0.61 4.96 25.14
N TRP A 322 -1.35 4.95 24.02
CA TRP A 322 -2.79 5.20 23.99
C TRP A 322 -3.55 4.03 23.38
N ALA A 323 -4.73 3.72 23.93
CA ALA A 323 -5.55 2.61 23.49
C ALA A 323 -6.55 3.03 22.40
N PRO A 324 -6.72 2.24 21.32
CA PRO A 324 -7.88 2.37 20.47
C PRO A 324 -9.18 2.04 21.26
N PRO A 325 -10.36 2.50 20.82
CA PRO A 325 -10.65 3.09 19.50
C PRO A 325 -10.50 4.62 19.39
N PHE A 326 -10.32 5.34 20.50
CA PHE A 326 -10.32 6.82 20.51
C PHE A 326 -9.01 7.46 20.98
N CYS A 327 -8.01 6.68 21.39
CA CYS A 327 -6.73 7.18 21.92
C CYS A 327 -6.86 8.05 23.18
N GLU A 328 -7.94 7.84 23.95
CA GLU A 328 -8.23 8.60 25.17
C GLU A 328 -7.53 7.99 26.40
N LYS A 329 -7.58 6.66 26.50
CA LYS A 329 -7.08 5.90 27.66
C LYS A 329 -5.69 5.35 27.41
N PRO A 330 -4.87 5.14 28.46
CA PRO A 330 -3.57 4.48 28.32
C PRO A 330 -3.70 3.09 27.68
N GLY A 331 -2.75 2.72 26.82
CA GLY A 331 -2.75 1.45 26.10
C GLY A 331 -1.43 1.14 25.40
N PHE A 332 -1.45 0.15 24.51
CA PHE A 332 -0.28 -0.32 23.76
C PHE A 332 -0.15 0.30 22.36
N GLY A 333 -0.93 1.35 22.05
CA GLY A 333 -0.95 1.99 20.73
C GLY A 333 -1.68 1.19 19.66
N GLY A 334 -1.56 1.66 18.42
CA GLY A 334 -2.07 1.00 17.23
C GLY A 334 -3.57 1.21 17.01
N SER A 335 -4.18 0.35 16.21
CA SER A 335 -5.60 0.44 15.83
C SER A 335 -6.31 -0.88 16.09
N VAL A 336 -7.64 -0.83 16.13
CA VAL A 336 -8.47 -2.02 16.01
C VAL A 336 -8.20 -2.78 14.70
N ASP A 337 -7.67 -2.10 13.67
CA ASP A 337 -7.37 -2.70 12.36
C ASP A 337 -5.91 -3.17 12.19
N SER A 338 -4.96 -2.68 12.99
CA SER A 338 -3.51 -2.85 12.74
C SER A 338 -2.75 -3.50 13.89
N GLY A 339 -3.45 -3.99 14.91
CA GLY A 339 -2.84 -4.51 16.14
C GLY A 339 -2.18 -3.43 17.02
N PRO A 340 -1.70 -3.79 18.21
CA PRO A 340 -1.00 -2.87 19.11
C PRO A 340 0.43 -2.59 18.61
N ILE A 341 0.97 -1.40 18.86
CA ILE A 341 2.35 -1.05 18.45
C ILE A 341 3.38 -1.63 19.43
N ARG A 342 3.03 -1.65 20.72
CA ARG A 342 3.91 -2.12 21.77
C ARG A 342 3.67 -3.60 22.04
N LEU A 343 4.77 -4.32 22.25
CA LEU A 343 4.73 -5.67 22.79
C LEU A 343 4.02 -5.66 24.14
N ALA A 344 3.10 -6.62 24.33
CA ALA A 344 2.53 -6.89 25.64
C ALA A 344 3.64 -7.40 26.57
N ASP A 345 4.26 -6.49 27.32
CA ASP A 345 5.34 -6.85 28.23
C ASP A 345 4.78 -7.55 29.47
N ASN A 346 4.93 -8.87 29.51
CA ASN A 346 4.55 -9.71 30.65
C ASN A 346 5.41 -9.44 31.90
N SER A 347 6.44 -8.60 31.82
CA SER A 347 7.28 -8.22 32.96
C SER A 347 6.48 -7.55 34.07
N SER A 348 5.47 -6.72 33.75
CA SER A 348 4.62 -6.09 34.76
C SER A 348 3.81 -7.11 35.56
N VAL A 349 3.25 -8.12 34.89
CA VAL A 349 2.52 -9.22 35.53
C VAL A 349 3.48 -10.07 36.37
N THR A 350 4.68 -10.33 35.86
CA THR A 350 5.70 -11.12 36.56
C THR A 350 6.18 -10.41 37.83
N VAL A 351 6.44 -9.10 37.76
CA VAL A 351 6.78 -8.26 38.92
C VAL A 351 5.63 -8.24 39.93
N GLY A 352 4.38 -8.10 39.48
CA GLY A 352 3.20 -8.17 40.34
C GLY A 352 3.07 -9.51 41.07
N ILE A 353 3.31 -10.63 40.37
CA ILE A 353 3.30 -11.98 40.95
C ILE A 353 4.45 -12.13 41.97
N VAL A 354 5.65 -11.67 41.63
CA VAL A 354 6.82 -11.75 42.53
C VAL A 354 6.59 -10.91 43.80
N VAL A 355 6.06 -9.69 43.68
CA VAL A 355 5.76 -8.82 44.83
C VAL A 355 4.67 -9.43 45.72
N THR A 356 3.63 -10.01 45.13
CA THR A 356 2.57 -10.69 45.89
C THR A 356 3.09 -11.94 46.61
N ILE A 357 3.90 -12.77 45.95
CA ILE A 357 4.56 -13.94 46.57
C ILE A 357 5.47 -13.51 47.72
N LEU A 358 6.32 -12.49 47.52
CA LEU A 358 7.20 -11.94 48.57
C LEU A 358 6.39 -11.44 49.76
N SER A 359 5.28 -10.73 49.50
CA SER A 359 4.40 -10.20 50.54
C SER A 359 3.78 -11.34 51.38
N LEU A 360 3.34 -12.43 50.73
CA LEU A 360 2.79 -13.61 51.40
C LEU A 360 3.85 -14.36 52.23
N ILE A 361 5.08 -14.48 51.71
CA ILE A 361 6.20 -15.10 52.45
C ILE A 361 6.53 -14.29 53.71
N ILE A 362 6.62 -12.96 53.59
CA ILE A 362 6.88 -12.07 54.74
C ILE A 362 5.77 -12.20 55.78
N ALA A 363 4.51 -12.19 55.36
CA ALA A 363 3.37 -12.40 56.26
C ALA A 363 3.43 -13.77 56.97
N GLY A 364 3.74 -14.84 56.22
CA GLY A 364 3.90 -16.19 56.77
C GLY A 364 5.05 -16.29 57.78
N LEU A 365 6.20 -15.65 57.51
CA LEU A 365 7.33 -15.59 58.43
C LEU A 365 6.95 -14.85 59.73
N ILE A 366 6.26 -13.71 59.64
CA ILE A 366 5.78 -12.95 60.81
C ILE A 366 4.86 -13.82 61.68
N ILE A 367 3.92 -14.55 61.06
CA ILE A 367 3.03 -15.48 61.77
C ILE A 367 3.82 -16.60 62.45
N CYS A 368 4.77 -17.21 61.73
CA CYS A 368 5.64 -18.27 62.27
C CYS A 368 6.52 -17.79 63.43
N PHE A 369 7.08 -16.58 63.34
CA PHE A 369 7.85 -15.97 64.42
C PHE A 369 6.96 -15.69 65.62
N LYS A 370 5.79 -15.07 65.45
CA LYS A 370 4.84 -14.87 66.56
C LYS A 370 4.42 -16.19 67.19
N ARG A 371 4.15 -17.23 66.39
CA ARG A 371 3.79 -18.57 66.88
C ARG A 371 4.95 -19.22 67.65
N LYS A 372 6.19 -19.15 67.16
CA LYS A 372 7.38 -19.65 67.87
C LYS A 372 7.61 -18.90 69.19
N THR A 373 7.43 -17.57 69.21
CA THR A 373 7.55 -16.77 70.43
C THR A 373 6.47 -17.11 71.45
N ILE A 374 5.22 -17.28 71.01
CA ILE A 374 4.11 -17.74 71.87
C ILE A 374 4.37 -19.15 72.42
N ILE A 375 4.81 -20.10 71.58
CA ILE A 375 5.15 -21.46 72.04
C ILE A 375 6.32 -21.44 73.03
N ARG A 376 7.35 -20.60 72.81
CA ARG A 376 8.44 -20.44 73.77
C ARG A 376 7.99 -19.85 75.11
N LEU A 377 7.06 -18.89 75.09
CA LEU A 377 6.46 -18.34 76.31
C LEU A 377 5.66 -19.40 77.08
N ILE A 378 4.88 -20.23 76.38
CA ILE A 378 4.08 -21.31 77.00
C ILE A 378 4.97 -22.43 77.54
N SER A 379 6.01 -22.83 76.80
CA SER A 379 6.96 -23.87 77.23
C SER A 379 7.90 -23.39 78.36
N GLY A 380 8.26 -22.10 78.37
CA GLY A 380 8.99 -21.47 79.48
C GLY A 380 8.18 -21.45 80.78
N HIS A 381 6.87 -21.22 80.68
CA HIS A 381 5.96 -21.28 81.82
C HIS A 381 5.72 -22.72 82.34
N LYS A 382 5.85 -23.73 81.48
CA LYS A 382 5.76 -25.14 81.90
C LYS A 382 7.01 -25.60 82.67
N LYS A 383 8.20 -25.12 82.31
CA LYS A 383 9.45 -25.47 83.02
C LYS A 383 9.51 -24.91 84.44
N THR A 384 9.02 -23.68 84.65
CA THR A 384 8.98 -23.05 85.99
C THR A 384 7.95 -23.65 86.95
N THR A 385 7.01 -24.46 86.45
CA THR A 385 5.99 -25.12 87.30
C THR A 385 6.43 -26.52 87.76
N ILE A 386 7.38 -27.16 87.06
CA ILE A 386 7.89 -28.50 87.41
C ILE A 386 9.09 -28.45 88.37
N GLU A 387 9.81 -27.33 88.46
CA GLU A 387 10.85 -27.10 89.49
C GLU A 387 10.28 -26.60 90.84
N LYS A 388 8.95 -26.59 91.01
CA LYS A 388 8.26 -26.13 92.23
C LYS A 388 7.37 -27.19 92.89
N LEU A 389 7.56 -28.48 92.56
CA LEU A 389 6.83 -29.60 93.17
C LEU A 389 7.78 -30.57 93.88
#